data_AF-A0A4Y3T7A9-F1
#
_entry.id   AF-A0A4Y3T7A9-F1
#
_cell.length_a   1.000
_cell.length_b   1.000
_cell.length_c   1.000
_cell.angle_alpha   90.00
_cell.angle_beta   90.00
_cell.angle_gamma   90.00
#
_symmetry.space_group_name_H-M   'P 1'
#
loop_
_entity.id
_entity.type
_entity.pdbx_description
1 polymer ?
#
loop_
_entity_poly.entity_id
_entity_poly.type
_entity_poly.pdbx_seq_one_letter_code
_entity_poly.pdbx_strand_id
1 'polypeptide(L)' 'MKRFAGFIIGILLFLLSLVILNDQTFSHTSAMILFALSLLILGATELFAKLGKK' A
#
# COMPACT_ATOMS: atom_id res chain seq x y z
N MET A 1 -6.94 10.57 -13.93
CA MET A 1 -6.30 9.25 -14.18
C MET A 1 -5.10 8.97 -13.27
N LYS A 2 -4.17 9.91 -13.01
CA LYS A 2 -2.98 9.66 -12.16
C LYS A 2 -3.27 9.17 -10.71
N ARG A 3 -4.37 9.59 -10.09
CA ARG A 3 -4.78 9.17 -8.73
C ARG A 3 -5.25 7.71 -8.64
N PHE A 4 -5.82 7.18 -9.73
CA PHE A 4 -6.24 5.78 -9.80
C PHE A 4 -5.03 4.83 -9.82
N ALA A 5 -3.94 5.23 -10.48
CA ALA A 5 -2.71 4.45 -10.51
C ALA A 5 -2.09 4.31 -9.11
N GLY A 6 -2.02 5.39 -8.33
CA GLY A 6 -1.51 5.35 -6.95
C GLY A 6 -2.31 4.41 -6.03
N PHE A 7 -3.64 4.37 -6.20
CA PHE A 7 -4.51 3.49 -5.43
C PHE A 7 -4.29 2.02 -5.79
N ILE A 8 -4.21 1.71 -7.09
CA ILE A 8 -3.93 0.35 -7.59
C ILE A 8 -2.55 -0.12 -7.11
N ILE A 9 -1.53 0.73 -7.18
CA ILE A 9 -0.18 0.42 -6.71
C ILE A 9 -0.18 0.14 -5.20
N GLY A 10 -0.90 0.95 -4.42
CA GLY A 10 -1.06 0.75 -2.97
C GLY A 10 -1.69 -0.60 -2.64
N ILE A 11 -2.77 -0.98 -3.34
CA ILE A 11 -3.42 -2.29 -3.17
C ILE A 11 -2.47 -3.43 -3.54
N LEU A 12 -1.72 -3.30 -4.64
CA LEU A 12 -0.81 -4.35 -5.09
C LEU A 12 0.31 -4.60 -4.07
N LEU A 13 0.87 -3.53 -3.50
CA LEU A 13 1.89 -3.60 -2.43
C LEU A 13 1.31 -4.17 -1.14
N PHE A 14 0.06 -3.85 -0.81
CA PHE A 14 -0.63 -4.42 0.35
C PHE A 14 -0.79 -5.94 0.21
N LEU A 15 -1.29 -6.41 -0.93
CA LEU A 15 -1.40 -7.85 -1.20
C LEU A 15 -0.04 -8.55 -1.17
N LEU A 16 0.98 -7.93 -1.76
CA LEU A 16 2.35 -8.45 -1.71
C LEU A 16 2.85 -8.57 -0.26
N SER A 17 2.58 -7.58 0.59
CA SER A 17 2.96 -7.63 2.01
C SER A 17 2.27 -8.78 2.77
N LEU A 18 1.01 -9.10 2.43
CA LEU A 18 0.29 -10.23 3.04
C LEU A 18 0.85 -11.57 2.58
N VAL A 19 1.22 -11.69 1.30
CA VAL A 19 1.86 -12.90 0.76
C VAL A 19 3.21 -13.13 1.45
N ILE A 20 4.03 -12.08 1.57
CA ILE A 20 5.33 -12.15 2.25
C ILE A 20 5.14 -12.45 3.75
N LEU A 21 4.11 -11.89 4.39
CA LEU A 21 3.82 -12.15 5.81
C LEU A 21 3.44 -13.61 6.06
N ASN A 22 2.76 -14.23 5.10
CA ASN A 22 2.34 -15.64 5.15
C ASN A 22 3.47 -16.62 4.76
N ASP A 23 4.56 -16.11 4.16
CA ASP A 23 5.70 -16.92 3.77
C ASP A 23 6.76 -16.95 4.88
N GLN A 24 7.09 -18.16 5.37
CA GLN A 24 8.09 -18.33 6.43
C GLN A 24 9.53 -18.13 5.97
N THR A 25 9.78 -18.03 4.67
CA THR A 25 11.13 -17.75 4.15
C THR A 25 11.53 -16.28 4.26
N PHE A 26 10.57 -15.37 4.40
CA PHE A 26 10.82 -13.94 4.52
C PHE A 26 10.71 -13.44 5.95
N SER A 27 11.48 -12.41 6.27
CA SER A 27 11.44 -11.80 7.61
C SER A 27 10.12 -11.09 7.83
N HIS A 28 9.39 -11.44 8.89
CA HIS A 28 8.16 -10.75 9.31
C HIS A 28 8.34 -9.23 9.44
N THR A 29 9.53 -8.79 9.85
CA THR A 29 9.88 -7.35 9.94
C THR A 29 9.80 -6.67 8.57
N SER A 30 10.30 -7.33 7.51
CA SER A 30 10.22 -6.78 6.15
C SER A 30 8.78 -6.72 5.62
N ALA A 31 7.96 -7.72 5.95
CA ALA A 31 6.54 -7.74 5.62
C ALA A 31 5.78 -6.60 6.32
N MET A 32 6.05 -6.37 7.61
CA MET A 32 5.44 -5.27 8.38
C MET A 32 5.81 -3.89 7.83
N ILE A 33 7.07 -3.69 7.40
CA ILE A 33 7.50 -2.43 6.77
C ILE A 33 6.78 -2.21 5.43
N LEU A 34 6.71 -3.24 4.58
CA LEU A 34 5.97 -3.18 3.32
C LEU A 34 4.48 -2.90 3.55
N PHE A 35 3.89 -3.52 4.57
CA PHE A 35 2.50 -3.31 4.95
C PHE A 35 2.25 -1.86 5.37
N ALA A 36 3.08 -1.30 6.26
CA ALA A 36 2.97 0.09 6.69
C ALA A 36 3.11 1.07 5.51
N LEU A 37 4.08 0.83 4.62
CA LEU A 37 4.26 1.62 3.40
C LEU A 37 3.03 1.58 2.50
N SER A 38 2.43 0.40 2.32
CA SER A 38 1.23 0.25 1.48
C SER A 38 0.04 1.06 2.02
N LEU A 39 -0.14 1.08 3.35
CA LEU A 39 -1.17 1.88 4.01
C LEU A 39 -0.92 3.38 3.87
N LEU A 40 0.33 3.83 3.98
CA LEU A 40 0.70 5.23 3.76
C LEU A 40 0.41 5.67 2.32
N ILE A 41 0.70 4.82 1.34
CA ILE A 41 0.42 5.09 -0.08
C ILE A 41 -1.09 5.18 -0.33
N LEU A 42 -1.86 4.23 0.21
CA LEU A 42 -3.32 4.23 0.10
C LEU A 42 -3.94 5.47 0.76
N GLY A 43 -3.56 5.75 2.01
CA GLY A 43 -4.05 6.90 2.77
C GLY A 43 -3.68 8.23 2.13
N ALA A 44 -2.44 8.38 1.65
CA ALA A 44 -2.02 9.57 0.90
C ALA A 44 -2.86 9.72 -0.37
N THR A 45 -3.05 8.63 -1.13
CA THR A 45 -3.84 8.67 -2.37
C THR A 45 -5.29 9.05 -2.12
N GLU A 46 -5.93 8.55 -1.06
CA GLU A 46 -7.28 8.95 -0.64
C GLU A 46 -7.34 10.42 -0.19
N LEU A 47 -6.37 10.89 0.61
CA LEU A 47 -6.25 12.29 1.03
C LEU A 47 -6.12 13.22 -0.17
N PHE A 48 -5.26 12.91 -1.13
CA PHE A 48 -5.11 13.68 -2.36
C PHE A 48 -6.35 13.63 -3.26
N ALA A 49 -7.07 12.50 -3.28
CA ALA A 49 -8.34 12.38 -3.99
C ALA A 49 -9.44 13.24 -3.36
N LYS A 50 -9.49 13.32 -2.03
CA LYS A 50 -10.45 14.14 -1.28
C LYS A 50 -10.11 15.63 -1.32
N LEU A 51 -8.83 15.99 -1.24
CA LEU A 51 -8.34 17.37 -1.37
C LEU A 51 -8.54 17.93 -2.77
N GLY A 52 -8.28 17.14 -3.82
CA GLY A 52 -8.49 17.57 -5.20
C GLY A 52 -9.93 17.48 -5.70
N LYS A 53 -10.92 17.39 -4.78
CA LYS A 53 -12.36 17.57 -5.03
C LYS A 53 -12.90 18.89 -4.43
N LYS A 54 -12.07 19.66 -3.71
CA LYS A 54 -12.32 21.08 -3.44
C LYS A 54 -11.85 21.90 -4.64
#